data_AF-A0A6A3RT99-F1
#
_entry.id   AF-A0A6A3RT99-F1
#
_cell.length_a   1.000
_cell.length_b   1.000
_cell.length_c   1.000
_cell.angle_alpha   90.00
_cell.angle_beta   90.00
_cell.angle_gamma   90.00
#
_symmetry.space_group_name_H-M   'P 1'
#
loop_
_entity.id
_entity.type
_entity.pdbx_description
1 polymer ?
#
loop_
_entity_poly.entity_id
_entity_poly.type
_entity_poly.pdbx_seq_one_letter_code
_entity_poly.pdbx_strand_id
1 'polypeptide(L)'
;MKKIWLDRIKISCVGRQLITTNKAITDSMTIGNSDFDGNTDYSASCDGHHDWSFMIYGKTQFSMLNNYIHGTWAVRRRRRVVESEANVVAHVAIDCWGSNTGHSFEIDRSILVPFD
;
A
#
# COMPACT_ATOMS: atom_id res chain seq x y z
N MET A 1 16.14 -2.65 -4.99
CA MET A 1 15.27 -3.24 -6.03
C MET A 1 15.04 -2.20 -7.10
N LYS A 2 15.06 -2.57 -8.37
CA LYS A 2 14.94 -1.64 -9.50
C LYS A 2 14.23 -2.34 -10.64
N LYS A 3 13.38 -1.64 -11.38
CA LYS A 3 12.59 -2.16 -12.52
C LYS A 3 11.72 -3.36 -12.13
N ILE A 4 10.98 -3.25 -11.02
CA ILE A 4 9.98 -4.24 -10.63
C ILE A 4 8.62 -3.82 -11.18
N TRP A 5 7.89 -4.74 -11.80
CA TRP A 5 6.53 -4.50 -12.28
C TRP A 5 5.60 -5.62 -11.81
N LEU A 6 4.57 -5.24 -11.05
CA LEU A 6 3.45 -6.09 -10.67
C LEU A 6 2.25 -5.66 -11.52
N ASP A 7 1.73 -6.56 -12.33
CA ASP A 7 0.67 -6.28 -13.31
C ASP A 7 -0.33 -7.42 -13.35
N ARG A 8 -1.62 -7.09 -13.40
CA ARG A 8 -2.72 -8.07 -13.51
C ARG A 8 -2.64 -9.19 -12.46
N ILE A 9 -2.27 -8.84 -11.22
CA ILE A 9 -2.29 -9.78 -10.10
C ILE A 9 -3.57 -9.62 -9.29
N LYS A 10 -3.98 -10.71 -8.61
CA LYS A 10 -4.94 -10.66 -7.52
C LYS A 10 -4.30 -11.15 -6.24
N ILE A 11 -4.49 -10.41 -5.13
CA ILE A 11 -4.07 -10.84 -3.79
C ILE A 11 -5.28 -10.81 -2.87
N SER A 12 -5.56 -11.92 -2.19
CA SER A 12 -6.68 -12.07 -1.26
C SER A 12 -6.34 -13.02 -0.10
N CYS A 13 -7.08 -12.92 1.01
CA CYS A 13 -7.00 -13.83 2.17
C CYS A 13 -5.59 -14.02 2.76
N VAL A 14 -4.78 -12.96 2.80
CA VAL A 14 -3.44 -12.97 3.40
C VAL A 14 -3.51 -12.58 4.88
N GLY A 15 -2.75 -13.24 5.76
CA GLY A 15 -2.79 -12.93 7.20
C GLY A 15 -2.10 -11.62 7.64
N ARG A 16 -1.33 -10.98 6.76
CA ARG A 16 -0.68 -9.68 7.01
C ARG A 16 -0.57 -8.89 5.69
N GLN A 17 0.59 -8.33 5.35
CA GLN A 17 0.70 -7.38 4.23
C GLN A 17 0.33 -8.01 2.89
N LEU A 18 -0.55 -7.37 2.13
CA LEU A 18 -0.79 -7.70 0.72
C LEU A 18 0.49 -7.39 -0.07
N ILE A 19 1.07 -6.20 0.13
CA ILE A 19 2.37 -5.81 -0.44
C ILE A 19 3.22 -5.10 0.60
N THR A 20 4.51 -5.44 0.65
CA THR A 20 5.48 -4.67 1.43
C THR A 20 6.86 -4.66 0.79
N THR A 21 7.53 -3.51 0.83
CA THR A 21 8.96 -3.37 0.50
C THR A 21 9.86 -3.51 1.73
N ASN A 22 9.25 -3.61 2.92
CA ASN A 22 9.96 -3.61 4.20
C ASN A 22 10.96 -2.43 4.28
N LYS A 23 12.24 -2.70 4.59
CA LYS A 23 13.33 -1.69 4.59
C LYS A 23 14.16 -1.70 3.30
N ALA A 24 13.74 -2.41 2.26
CA ALA A 24 14.53 -2.52 1.05
C ALA A 24 14.51 -1.20 0.28
N ILE A 25 15.70 -0.73 -0.13
CA ILE A 25 15.79 0.40 -1.07
C ILE A 25 15.15 -0.04 -2.39
N THR A 26 14.16 0.72 -2.85
CA THR A 26 13.39 0.43 -4.06
C THR A 26 13.46 1.63 -5.00
N ASP A 27 14.36 1.57 -5.98
CA ASP A 27 14.63 2.65 -6.92
C ASP A 27 13.48 2.87 -7.89
N SER A 28 12.79 1.80 -8.28
CA SER A 28 11.57 1.89 -9.11
C SER A 28 10.72 0.62 -9.02
N MET A 29 9.43 0.83 -8.78
CA MET A 29 8.40 -0.21 -8.77
C MET A 29 7.09 0.32 -9.35
N THR A 30 6.44 -0.45 -10.22
CA THR A 30 5.08 -0.14 -10.71
C THR A 30 4.14 -1.26 -10.28
N ILE A 31 2.99 -0.90 -9.75
CA ILE A 31 1.87 -1.79 -9.45
C ILE A 31 0.69 -1.30 -10.27
N GLY A 32 0.18 -2.11 -11.18
CA GLY A 32 -0.95 -1.67 -11.99
C GLY A 32 -1.91 -2.77 -12.40
N ASN A 33 -3.12 -2.35 -12.79
CA ASN A 33 -4.17 -3.23 -13.30
C ASN A 33 -4.46 -4.43 -12.39
N SER A 34 -4.27 -4.27 -11.07
CA SER A 34 -4.28 -5.36 -10.11
C SER A 34 -5.44 -5.24 -9.12
N ASP A 35 -5.87 -6.38 -8.60
CA ASP A 35 -6.98 -6.53 -7.65
C ASP A 35 -6.44 -6.88 -6.24
N PHE A 36 -6.76 -6.04 -5.27
CA PHE A 36 -6.38 -6.20 -3.87
C PHE A 36 -7.64 -6.34 -3.03
N ASP A 37 -7.98 -7.59 -2.75
CA ASP A 37 -9.23 -8.00 -2.11
C ASP A 37 -8.99 -8.27 -0.63
N GLY A 38 -9.45 -7.33 0.20
CA GLY A 38 -9.36 -7.38 1.65
C GLY A 38 -10.51 -8.09 2.35
N ASN A 39 -11.50 -8.64 1.62
CA ASN A 39 -12.56 -9.39 2.28
C ASN A 39 -11.97 -10.63 2.96
N THR A 40 -12.24 -10.80 4.25
CA THR A 40 -11.67 -11.90 5.03
C THR A 40 -12.56 -12.28 6.20
N ASP A 41 -12.52 -13.55 6.60
CA ASP A 41 -13.19 -14.03 7.82
C ASP A 41 -12.47 -13.57 9.10
N TYR A 42 -11.20 -13.14 8.99
CA TYR A 42 -10.33 -12.85 10.11
C TYR A 42 -9.65 -11.48 9.94
N SER A 43 -10.27 -10.42 10.47
CA SER A 43 -9.69 -9.08 10.47
C SER A 43 -9.31 -8.58 11.86
N ALA A 44 -8.33 -7.67 11.94
CA ALA A 44 -7.92 -7.09 13.22
C ALA A 44 -8.94 -6.04 13.71
N SER A 45 -9.73 -5.48 12.79
CA SER A 45 -10.93 -4.69 13.05
C SER A 45 -12.17 -5.50 13.46
N CYS A 46 -12.14 -6.84 13.31
CA CYS A 46 -13.25 -7.75 13.61
C CYS A 46 -14.56 -7.45 12.83
N ASP A 47 -14.47 -6.88 11.63
CA ASP A 47 -15.60 -6.49 10.76
C ASP A 47 -15.52 -7.08 9.33
N GLY A 48 -14.59 -8.01 9.09
CA GLY A 48 -14.38 -8.67 7.80
C GLY A 48 -13.54 -7.89 6.79
N HIS A 49 -12.95 -6.74 7.18
CA HIS A 49 -12.14 -5.90 6.31
C HIS A 49 -10.65 -5.94 6.67
N HIS A 50 -9.78 -6.24 5.71
CA HIS A 50 -8.35 -6.47 5.97
C HIS A 50 -7.58 -5.20 6.36
N ASP A 51 -6.86 -5.23 7.48
CA ASP A 51 -6.09 -4.11 8.03
C ASP A 51 -4.69 -3.92 7.42
N TRP A 52 -4.13 -4.96 6.82
CA TRP A 52 -2.71 -5.02 6.45
C TRP A 52 -2.58 -4.98 4.92
N SER A 53 -3.01 -3.89 4.30
CA SER A 53 -2.98 -3.73 2.84
C SER A 53 -1.55 -3.48 2.32
N PHE A 54 -1.12 -2.21 2.28
CA PHE A 54 0.19 -1.81 1.75
C PHE A 54 1.10 -1.33 2.88
N MET A 55 2.35 -1.78 2.89
CA MET A 55 3.37 -1.26 3.80
C MET A 55 4.63 -0.90 3.02
N ILE A 56 4.67 0.34 2.55
CA ILE A 56 5.77 0.90 1.78
C ILE A 56 6.53 1.92 2.65
N TYR A 57 7.77 1.60 3.00
CA TYR A 57 8.63 2.47 3.80
C TYR A 57 10.11 2.28 3.43
N GLY A 58 11.01 3.03 4.09
CA GLY A 58 12.42 3.12 3.68
C GLY A 58 12.63 4.10 2.52
N LYS A 59 13.68 3.91 1.72
CA LYS A 59 13.96 4.70 0.50
C LYS A 59 13.28 4.03 -0.70
N THR A 60 12.08 4.47 -1.07
CA THR A 60 11.26 3.80 -2.09
C THR A 60 10.64 4.80 -3.07
N GLN A 61 10.70 4.52 -4.37
CA GLN A 61 9.94 5.23 -5.40
C GLN A 61 9.01 4.23 -6.09
N PHE A 62 7.71 4.54 -6.14
CA PHE A 62 6.75 3.64 -6.77
C PHE A 62 5.56 4.36 -7.42
N SER A 63 4.95 3.66 -8.38
CA SER A 63 3.70 4.06 -9.03
C SER A 63 2.62 3.02 -8.78
N MET A 64 1.42 3.47 -8.40
CA MET A 64 0.18 2.69 -8.40
C MET A 64 -0.75 3.26 -9.46
N LEU A 65 -1.18 2.42 -10.40
CA LEU A 65 -1.95 2.83 -11.57
C LEU A 65 -3.07 1.85 -11.86
N ASN A 66 -4.32 2.33 -11.84
CA ASN A 66 -5.49 1.55 -12.25
C ASN A 66 -5.66 0.21 -11.49
N ASN A 67 -5.43 0.22 -10.17
CA ASN A 67 -5.69 -0.91 -9.30
C ASN A 67 -7.08 -0.81 -8.68
N TYR A 68 -7.64 -1.96 -8.28
CA TYR A 68 -8.85 -2.02 -7.47
C TYR A 68 -8.47 -2.50 -6.07
N ILE A 69 -8.75 -1.69 -5.05
CA ILE A 69 -8.41 -1.96 -3.65
C ILE A 69 -9.69 -1.91 -2.85
N HIS A 70 -10.12 -3.04 -2.31
CA HIS A 70 -11.44 -3.12 -1.71
C HIS A 70 -11.54 -4.06 -0.51
N GLY A 71 -12.56 -3.86 0.32
CA GLY A 71 -12.75 -4.67 1.52
C GLY A 71 -11.62 -4.47 2.54
N THR A 72 -10.99 -3.31 2.56
CA THR A 72 -9.86 -3.02 3.48
C THR A 72 -10.29 -2.10 4.61
N TRP A 73 -9.74 -2.31 5.81
CA TRP A 73 -9.97 -1.41 6.94
C TRP A 73 -8.92 -0.30 6.96
N ALA A 74 -7.64 -0.64 6.81
CA ALA A 74 -6.58 0.36 6.77
C ALA A 74 -5.35 -0.03 5.95
N VAL A 75 -4.52 0.97 5.69
CA VAL A 75 -3.08 0.83 5.46
C VAL A 75 -2.40 1.00 6.82
N ARG A 76 -2.31 -0.06 7.65
CA ARG A 76 -1.67 0.09 8.97
C ARG A 76 -0.16 0.15 8.87
N ARG A 77 0.48 1.17 9.45
CA ARG A 77 1.92 1.13 9.78
C ARG A 77 2.23 0.26 11.01
N ARG A 78 3.45 -0.29 11.07
CA ARG A 78 4.05 -0.67 12.35
C ARG A 78 4.36 0.61 13.13
N ARG A 79 4.04 0.60 14.43
CA ARG A 79 4.41 1.58 15.45
C ARG A 79 5.69 2.35 15.08
N ARG A 80 5.54 3.66 14.86
CA ARG A 80 6.54 4.69 14.58
C ARG A 80 7.99 4.27 14.87
N VAL A 81 8.65 3.70 13.87
CA VAL A 81 10.12 3.70 13.80
C VAL A 81 10.46 4.93 13.00
N VAL A 82 10.84 6.01 13.67
CA VAL A 82 11.38 7.20 12.99
C VAL A 82 12.74 6.80 12.44
N GLU A 83 12.78 6.41 11.17
CA GLU A 83 14.04 6.27 10.45
C GLU A 83 14.33 7.61 9.79
N SER A 84 15.40 8.26 10.25
CA SER A 84 15.82 9.59 9.77
C SER A 84 16.10 9.66 8.28
N GLU A 85 16.25 8.52 7.59
CA GLU A 85 16.56 8.45 6.17
C GLU A 85 15.44 7.83 5.31
N ALA A 86 14.26 7.58 5.87
CA ALA A 86 13.13 7.08 5.08
C ALA A 86 12.61 8.18 4.14
N ASN A 87 12.47 7.85 2.86
CA ASN A 87 11.94 8.74 1.84
C ASN A 87 11.14 7.91 0.83
N VAL A 88 9.82 8.07 0.85
CA VAL A 88 8.91 7.40 -0.07
C VAL A 88 8.34 8.44 -1.04
N VAL A 89 8.61 8.25 -2.32
CA VAL A 89 7.97 9.01 -3.40
C VAL A 89 6.92 8.10 -4.05
N ALA A 90 5.66 8.50 -3.97
CA ALA A 90 4.53 7.73 -4.47
C ALA A 90 3.80 8.51 -5.55
N HIS A 91 3.55 7.89 -6.70
CA HIS A 91 2.57 8.35 -7.68
C HIS A 91 1.39 7.40 -7.68
N VAL A 92 0.22 7.87 -7.26
CA VAL A 92 -0.98 7.04 -7.09
C VAL A 92 -2.08 7.67 -7.93
N ALA A 93 -2.48 7.01 -9.02
CA ALA A 93 -3.38 7.60 -10.00
C ALA A 93 -4.35 6.58 -10.58
N ILE A 94 -5.62 7.00 -10.73
CA ILE A 94 -6.69 6.24 -11.40
C ILE A 94 -7.02 4.90 -10.70
N ASP A 95 -6.47 4.68 -9.52
CA ASP A 95 -6.85 3.56 -8.65
C ASP A 95 -8.26 3.78 -8.08
N CYS A 96 -8.95 2.67 -7.79
CA CYS A 96 -10.28 2.66 -7.21
C CYS A 96 -10.25 2.05 -5.80
N TRP A 97 -10.83 2.73 -4.81
CA TRP A 97 -11.01 2.25 -3.44
C TRP A 97 -12.48 2.03 -3.14
N GLY A 98 -12.87 0.82 -2.76
CA GLY A 98 -14.29 0.48 -2.56
C GLY A 98 -14.55 -0.35 -1.31
N SER A 99 -15.69 -0.12 -0.65
CA SER A 99 -16.12 -0.88 0.54
C SER A 99 -15.03 -0.97 1.61
N ASN A 100 -14.42 0.17 1.96
CA ASN A 100 -13.45 0.26 3.04
C ASN A 100 -14.12 0.84 4.29
N THR A 101 -13.87 0.24 5.47
CA THR A 101 -14.51 0.63 6.74
C THR A 101 -13.63 1.47 7.66
N GLY A 102 -12.38 1.74 7.26
CA GLY A 102 -11.47 2.67 7.94
C GLY A 102 -10.84 3.68 6.99
N HIS A 103 -9.51 3.79 6.95
CA HIS A 103 -8.79 4.81 6.17
C HIS A 103 -7.90 4.22 5.07
N SER A 104 -7.89 4.82 3.89
CA SER A 104 -7.10 4.32 2.75
C SER A 104 -5.63 4.73 2.78
N PHE A 105 -5.25 5.82 3.46
CA PHE A 105 -3.87 6.33 3.48
C PHE A 105 -3.42 6.68 4.88
N GLU A 106 -2.20 6.24 5.23
CA GLU A 106 -1.43 6.78 6.33
C GLU A 106 -0.16 7.43 5.77
N ILE A 107 -0.08 8.75 5.79
CA ILE A 107 1.10 9.50 5.32
C ILE A 107 1.78 10.12 6.55
N ASP A 108 3.05 9.79 6.79
CA ASP A 108 3.85 10.46 7.83
C ASP A 108 4.46 11.76 7.26
N ARG A 109 5.09 12.59 8.09
CA ARG A 109 5.73 13.86 7.68
C ARG A 109 6.87 13.62 6.69
N SER A 110 6.53 13.44 5.43
CA SER A 110 7.42 13.50 4.27
C SER A 110 6.58 14.09 3.14
N ILE A 111 6.94 15.31 2.80
CA ILE A 111 6.18 16.33 2.09
C ILE A 111 5.72 15.88 0.70
N LEU A 112 4.45 16.18 0.39
CA LEU A 112 3.85 16.20 -0.94
C LEU A 112 4.72 17.06 -1.88
N VAL A 113 5.22 16.47 -2.97
CA VAL A 113 5.80 17.24 -4.07
C VAL A 113 4.62 17.68 -4.96
N PRO A 114 4.32 18.99 -5.08
CA PRO A 114 3.38 19.45 -6.08
C PRO A 114 3.95 19.13 -7.46
N PHE A 115 3.13 18.60 -8.36
CA PHE A 115 3.47 18.58 -9.78
C PHE A 115 3.22 19.99 -10.31
N ASP A 116 4.28 20.63 -10.79
CA ASP A 116 4.21 21.84 -11.62
C ASP A 116 3.62 21.51 -13.01
#